data_AF-A0A441BK34-F1
#
_entry.id   AF-A0A441BK34-F1
#
_cell.length_a   1.000
_cell.length_b   1.000
_cell.length_c   1.000
_cell.angle_alpha   90.00
_cell.angle_beta   90.00
_cell.angle_gamma   90.00
#
_symmetry.space_group_name_H-M   'P 1'
#
loop_
_entity.id
_entity.type
_entity.pdbx_description
1 polymer ?
#
loop_
_entity_poly.entity_id
_entity_poly.type
_entity_poly.pdbx_seq_one_letter_code
_entity_poly.pdbx_strand_id
1 'polypeptide(L)'
;MVNSRIKAVTMDSLALAVLLVAVGILAGVLFGANGTRIATSMSIVVTACVGLQVFSGNTGIVSFGPAAFMGVGAYTAGILTMSPSIQRTALPHLPAWMAGYGLSVWPSLIVAAVAGLILAGVSGIVIRRLSGSAASIATLALQIIVYTVLVATKDITRGSQTFYGVPRNTTLVVALCVAALSMAVARAFRDTRTGRAVRATREDEVAAAAVGVDIRQARLKAWLLSGTILSIAGAMMAQFLGAFGPKDFYFESCFLLISMLIVGGLGSVSGALVGVIVITAVTELLRALEGGGNILGFSVPALYGLPLVGASLAMILVLFIRPTGLVGGREFELAKVWNPLKGRDSKLLPRSQDFQVPKGAHALEANQLSRHFGGVRAVDGVTFKAEAGLITGLIGPNGAGKSTLINLLTGQLRPSAGHVALGSDLIENKQPHIIARAGLARTFQNLRVFSDMTVRENVLVAAEACAADKALAVWRTNDALARFGLETLGHRLAGSLPYGQRRLVEIARALATGPRFLLLDEPAAGMNPAETKELMGRLAALRADTGVGILVVEHDLHLIMSLSDTIVVIDRGKRIAVGTADAVRTDPAVISAYLGSKRMGEKKTQIGASSVAQVIGARVS
;
A
#
# COMPACT_ATOMS: atom_id res chain seq x y z
N MET A 1 16.94 -9.55 -15.89
CA MET A 1 16.03 -9.39 -14.72
C MET A 1 14.54 -9.48 -15.06
N VAL A 2 14.04 -8.91 -16.17
CA VAL A 2 12.61 -8.99 -16.54
C VAL A 2 12.17 -10.42 -16.85
N ASN A 3 12.94 -11.15 -17.67
CA ASN A 3 12.64 -12.55 -18.02
C ASN A 3 12.67 -13.51 -16.82
N SER A 4 13.48 -13.28 -15.79
CA SER A 4 13.55 -14.17 -14.63
C SER A 4 12.38 -13.96 -13.66
N ARG A 5 11.93 -12.71 -13.48
CA ARG A 5 10.77 -12.41 -12.63
C ARG A 5 9.45 -12.76 -13.31
N ILE A 6 9.32 -12.51 -14.61
CA ILE A 6 8.16 -12.98 -15.37
C ILE A 6 8.09 -14.51 -15.26
N LYS A 7 9.21 -15.22 -15.45
CA LYS A 7 9.28 -16.69 -15.28
C LYS A 7 8.87 -17.15 -13.87
N ALA A 8 9.31 -16.46 -12.81
CA ALA A 8 8.94 -16.81 -11.43
C ALA A 8 7.44 -16.59 -11.18
N VAL A 9 6.89 -15.43 -11.56
CA VAL A 9 5.46 -15.12 -11.46
C VAL A 9 4.62 -16.10 -12.25
N THR A 10 5.04 -16.44 -13.48
CA THR A 10 4.33 -17.42 -14.30
C THR A 10 4.37 -18.81 -13.69
N MET A 11 5.50 -19.21 -13.08
CA MET A 11 5.64 -20.54 -12.48
C MET A 11 4.81 -20.68 -11.21
N ASP A 12 4.80 -19.67 -10.33
CA ASP A 12 3.97 -19.71 -9.13
C ASP A 12 2.47 -19.59 -9.47
N SER A 13 2.12 -18.77 -10.48
CA SER A 13 0.73 -18.68 -10.97
C SER A 13 0.28 -19.98 -11.61
N LEU A 14 1.17 -20.66 -12.34
CA LEU A 14 0.92 -21.98 -12.89
C LEU A 14 0.73 -23.01 -11.77
N ALA A 15 1.55 -22.99 -10.73
CA ALA A 15 1.40 -23.90 -9.58
C ALA A 15 0.05 -23.70 -8.87
N LEU A 16 -0.38 -22.45 -8.69
CA LEU A 16 -1.69 -22.14 -8.13
C LEU A 16 -2.84 -22.58 -9.05
N ALA A 17 -2.70 -22.40 -10.37
CA ALA A 17 -3.66 -22.88 -11.34
C ALA A 17 -3.74 -24.42 -11.34
N VAL A 18 -2.60 -25.11 -11.25
CA VAL A 18 -2.54 -26.57 -11.12
C VAL A 18 -3.21 -27.03 -9.84
N LEU A 19 -2.98 -26.36 -8.70
CA LEU A 19 -3.68 -26.66 -7.45
C LEU A 19 -5.20 -26.50 -7.60
N LEU A 20 -5.66 -25.41 -8.21
CA LEU A 20 -7.08 -25.17 -8.46
C LEU A 20 -7.68 -26.26 -9.35
N VAL A 21 -6.99 -26.64 -10.43
CA VAL A 21 -7.40 -27.72 -11.35
C VAL A 21 -7.45 -29.07 -10.61
N ALA A 22 -6.42 -29.39 -9.81
CA ALA A 22 -6.35 -30.64 -9.06
C ALA A 22 -7.51 -30.77 -8.06
N VAL A 23 -7.82 -29.70 -7.33
CA VAL A 23 -8.97 -29.66 -6.42
C VAL A 23 -10.28 -29.80 -7.19
N GLY A 24 -10.41 -29.14 -8.35
CA GLY A 24 -11.59 -29.26 -9.21
C GLY A 24 -11.82 -30.67 -9.75
N ILE A 25 -10.75 -31.33 -10.22
CA ILE A 25 -10.80 -32.72 -10.70
C ILE A 25 -11.15 -33.66 -9.54
N LEU A 26 -10.49 -33.51 -8.39
CA LEU A 26 -10.75 -34.33 -7.21
C LEU A 26 -12.21 -34.23 -6.77
N ALA A 27 -12.78 -33.02 -6.73
CA ALA A 27 -14.20 -32.81 -6.43
C ALA A 27 -15.10 -33.51 -7.46
N GLY A 28 -14.79 -33.42 -8.75
CA GLY A 28 -15.52 -34.09 -9.82
C GLY A 28 -15.48 -35.63 -9.70
N VAL A 29 -14.33 -36.19 -9.33
CA VAL A 29 -14.16 -37.64 -9.12
C VAL A 29 -14.92 -38.12 -7.89
N LEU A 30 -14.85 -37.38 -6.77
CA LEU A 30 -15.48 -37.78 -5.50
C LEU A 30 -17.01 -37.62 -5.50
N PHE A 31 -17.54 -36.60 -6.18
CA PHE A 31 -18.95 -36.21 -6.07
C PHE A 31 -19.69 -36.17 -7.43
N GLY A 32 -19.09 -36.70 -8.49
CA GLY A 32 -19.70 -36.78 -9.82
C GLY A 32 -20.16 -35.42 -10.37
N ALA A 33 -21.37 -35.37 -10.92
CA ALA A 33 -21.93 -34.15 -11.49
C ALA A 33 -22.03 -32.99 -10.48
N ASN A 34 -22.38 -33.28 -9.21
CA ASN A 34 -22.39 -32.27 -8.15
C ASN A 34 -20.99 -31.73 -7.89
N GLY A 35 -19.97 -32.59 -7.92
CA GLY A 35 -18.56 -32.21 -7.82
C GLY A 35 -18.13 -31.21 -8.89
N THR A 36 -18.50 -31.46 -10.15
CA THR A 36 -18.18 -30.53 -11.26
C THR A 36 -18.88 -29.17 -11.10
N ARG A 37 -20.11 -29.16 -10.59
CA ARG A 37 -20.86 -27.92 -10.33
C ARG A 37 -20.25 -27.12 -9.18
N ILE A 38 -19.85 -27.80 -8.10
CA ILE A 38 -19.13 -27.19 -6.97
C ILE A 38 -17.79 -26.61 -7.44
N ALA A 39 -17.01 -27.36 -8.21
CA ALA A 39 -15.73 -26.91 -8.74
C ALA A 39 -15.87 -25.69 -9.67
N THR A 40 -16.93 -25.65 -10.49
CA THR A 40 -17.23 -24.50 -11.35
C THR A 40 -17.57 -23.27 -10.52
N SER A 41 -18.47 -23.42 -9.53
CA SER A 41 -18.82 -22.34 -8.59
C SER A 41 -17.59 -21.82 -7.85
N MET A 42 -16.77 -22.73 -7.29
CA MET A 42 -15.54 -22.39 -6.58
C MET A 42 -14.59 -21.59 -7.47
N SER A 43 -14.42 -21.96 -8.74
CA SER A 43 -13.55 -21.23 -9.68
C SER A 43 -14.05 -19.80 -9.98
N ILE A 44 -15.37 -19.62 -10.08
CA ILE A 44 -15.98 -18.28 -10.21
C ILE A 44 -15.73 -17.46 -8.94
N VAL A 45 -15.91 -18.06 -7.76
CA VAL A 45 -15.69 -17.40 -6.47
C VAL A 45 -14.21 -17.06 -6.25
N VAL A 46 -13.26 -17.90 -6.70
CA VAL A 46 -11.83 -17.57 -6.74
C VAL A 46 -11.59 -16.32 -7.58
N THR A 47 -12.20 -16.24 -8.76
CA THR A 47 -12.09 -15.04 -9.63
C THR A 47 -12.57 -13.78 -8.89
N ALA A 48 -13.72 -13.85 -8.22
CA ALA A 48 -14.25 -12.74 -7.44
C ALA A 48 -13.36 -12.37 -6.24
N CYS A 49 -12.90 -13.36 -5.47
CA CYS A 49 -12.04 -13.17 -4.30
C CYS A 49 -10.68 -12.56 -4.70
N VAL A 50 -10.10 -12.99 -5.83
CA VAL A 50 -8.90 -12.39 -6.41
C VAL A 50 -9.15 -10.95 -6.86
N GLY A 51 -10.30 -10.68 -7.49
CA GLY A 51 -10.71 -9.32 -7.83
C GLY A 51 -10.76 -8.40 -6.61
N LEU A 52 -11.32 -8.87 -5.49
CA LEU A 52 -11.29 -8.16 -4.21
C LEU A 52 -9.86 -8.00 -3.66
N GLN A 53 -9.03 -9.06 -3.71
CA GLN A 53 -7.64 -9.04 -3.26
C GLN A 53 -6.80 -7.98 -3.98
N VAL A 54 -6.99 -7.80 -5.29
CA VAL A 54 -6.26 -6.81 -6.10
C VAL A 54 -6.38 -5.41 -5.51
N PHE A 55 -7.56 -5.03 -5.03
CA PHE A 55 -7.75 -3.74 -4.37
C PHE A 55 -7.50 -3.82 -2.86
N SER A 56 -8.29 -4.61 -2.13
CA SER A 56 -8.25 -4.62 -0.67
C SER A 56 -6.96 -5.18 -0.11
N GLY A 57 -6.42 -6.23 -0.72
CA GLY A 57 -5.18 -6.84 -0.28
C GLY A 57 -3.94 -5.97 -0.47
N ASN A 58 -3.90 -5.20 -1.56
CA ASN A 58 -2.78 -4.30 -1.85
C ASN A 58 -2.92 -2.95 -1.14
N THR A 59 -4.13 -2.41 -0.97
CA THR A 59 -4.37 -1.09 -0.36
C THR A 59 -4.53 -1.13 1.17
N GLY A 60 -4.91 -2.29 1.73
CA GLY A 60 -5.35 -2.42 3.13
C GLY A 60 -6.76 -1.91 3.42
N ILE A 61 -7.47 -1.41 2.40
CA ILE A 61 -8.84 -0.91 2.55
C ILE A 61 -9.80 -2.07 2.33
N VAL A 62 -10.58 -2.44 3.33
CA VAL A 62 -11.65 -3.44 3.16
C VAL A 62 -12.75 -2.83 2.29
N SER A 63 -13.00 -3.45 1.13
CA SER A 63 -14.01 -2.99 0.17
C SER A 63 -15.29 -3.80 0.29
N PHE A 64 -16.42 -3.10 0.45
CA PHE A 64 -17.77 -3.64 0.45
C PHE A 64 -18.49 -3.50 -0.90
N GLY A 65 -17.79 -2.98 -1.92
CA GLY A 65 -18.30 -2.86 -3.29
C GLY A 65 -18.17 -4.06 -4.24
N PRO A 66 -17.56 -5.22 -3.92
CA PRO A 66 -17.40 -6.32 -4.88
C PRO A 66 -18.67 -6.78 -5.57
N ALA A 67 -19.76 -6.91 -4.80
CA ALA A 67 -20.99 -7.46 -5.30
C ALA A 67 -21.68 -6.50 -6.31
N ALA A 68 -21.45 -5.19 -6.23
CA ALA A 68 -21.93 -4.22 -7.21
C ALA A 68 -21.31 -4.44 -8.58
N PHE A 69 -19.99 -4.63 -8.64
CA PHE A 69 -19.31 -4.96 -9.90
C PHE A 69 -19.80 -6.30 -10.45
N MET A 70 -19.95 -7.30 -9.59
CA MET A 70 -20.49 -8.59 -10.00
C MET A 70 -21.92 -8.47 -10.53
N GLY A 71 -22.78 -7.68 -9.89
CA GLY A 71 -24.15 -7.43 -10.35
C GLY A 71 -24.17 -6.78 -11.73
N VAL A 72 -23.38 -5.73 -11.95
CA VAL A 72 -23.29 -5.10 -13.28
C VAL A 72 -22.79 -6.08 -14.34
N GLY A 73 -21.76 -6.89 -14.04
CA GLY A 73 -21.28 -7.92 -14.93
C GLY A 73 -22.32 -9.01 -15.23
N ALA A 74 -23.05 -9.44 -14.21
CA ALA A 74 -24.11 -10.45 -14.30
C ALA A 74 -25.24 -10.00 -15.23
N TYR A 75 -25.77 -8.79 -15.04
CA TYR A 75 -26.81 -8.25 -15.90
C TYR A 75 -26.31 -7.93 -17.31
N THR A 76 -25.09 -7.43 -17.46
CA THR A 76 -24.47 -7.18 -18.78
C THR A 76 -24.39 -8.47 -19.59
N ALA A 77 -23.80 -9.52 -19.03
CA ALA A 77 -23.69 -10.79 -19.73
C ALA A 77 -25.05 -11.50 -19.87
N GLY A 78 -25.92 -11.41 -18.87
CA GLY A 78 -27.27 -11.98 -18.91
C GLY A 78 -28.09 -11.42 -20.08
N ILE A 79 -28.08 -10.10 -20.28
CA ILE A 79 -28.79 -9.45 -21.39
C ILE A 79 -28.17 -9.84 -22.74
N LEU A 80 -26.84 -9.83 -22.84
CA LEU A 80 -26.15 -10.06 -24.11
C LEU A 80 -26.17 -11.52 -24.57
N THR A 81 -26.28 -12.48 -23.66
CA THR A 81 -26.27 -13.92 -23.98
C THR A 81 -27.66 -14.52 -24.10
N MET A 82 -28.70 -13.87 -23.56
CA MET A 82 -30.09 -14.30 -23.68
C MET A 82 -30.50 -14.41 -25.15
N SER A 83 -31.25 -15.47 -25.49
CA SER A 83 -31.72 -15.64 -26.87
C SER A 83 -32.69 -14.51 -27.25
N PRO A 84 -32.65 -14.00 -28.50
CA PRO A 84 -33.53 -12.91 -28.91
C PRO A 84 -35.02 -13.21 -28.74
N SER A 85 -35.43 -14.48 -28.85
CA SER A 85 -36.81 -14.91 -28.63
C SER A 85 -37.24 -14.76 -27.17
N ILE A 86 -36.43 -15.23 -26.22
CA ILE A 86 -36.71 -15.08 -24.79
C ILE A 86 -36.61 -13.62 -24.37
N GLN A 87 -35.66 -12.87 -24.94
CA GLN A 87 -35.45 -11.46 -24.63
C GLN A 87 -36.68 -10.60 -24.93
N ARG A 88 -37.36 -10.85 -26.06
CA ARG A 88 -38.61 -10.14 -26.41
C ARG A 88 -39.74 -10.37 -25.39
N THR A 89 -39.82 -11.57 -24.83
CA THR A 89 -40.87 -11.92 -23.85
C THR A 89 -40.48 -11.50 -22.43
N ALA A 90 -39.22 -11.67 -22.07
CA ALA A 90 -38.70 -11.43 -20.72
C ALA A 90 -38.40 -9.95 -20.44
N LEU A 91 -38.06 -9.18 -21.48
CA LEU A 91 -37.66 -7.77 -21.43
C LEU A 91 -38.32 -6.98 -22.58
N PRO A 92 -39.66 -6.80 -22.55
CA PRO A 92 -40.40 -6.22 -23.67
C PRO A 92 -40.05 -4.75 -23.98
N HIS A 93 -39.53 -4.02 -22.98
CA HIS A 93 -39.17 -2.60 -23.09
C HIS A 93 -37.65 -2.37 -23.13
N LEU A 94 -36.86 -3.41 -23.47
CA LEU A 94 -35.42 -3.27 -23.55
C LEU A 94 -35.02 -2.28 -24.69
N PRO A 95 -34.11 -1.33 -24.43
CA PRO A 95 -33.64 -0.42 -25.47
C PRO A 95 -33.08 -1.16 -26.67
N ALA A 96 -33.37 -0.66 -27.89
CA ALA A 96 -33.00 -1.32 -29.14
C ALA A 96 -31.48 -1.60 -29.27
N TRP A 97 -30.64 -0.73 -28.70
CA TRP A 97 -29.18 -0.89 -28.70
C TRP A 97 -28.67 -1.99 -27.76
N MET A 98 -29.52 -2.57 -26.90
CA MET A 98 -29.17 -3.67 -25.99
C MET A 98 -29.78 -5.02 -26.42
N ALA A 99 -30.68 -5.01 -27.40
CA ALA A 99 -31.49 -6.15 -27.78
C ALA A 99 -30.90 -6.93 -28.96
N GLY A 100 -31.16 -8.23 -29.01
CA GLY A 100 -31.00 -9.06 -30.21
C GLY A 100 -29.62 -9.67 -30.44
N TYR A 101 -28.68 -9.58 -29.49
CA TYR A 101 -27.31 -10.03 -29.70
C TYR A 101 -27.10 -11.56 -29.63
N GLY A 102 -27.55 -12.22 -28.56
CA GLY A 102 -27.33 -13.67 -28.39
C GLY A 102 -25.86 -14.09 -28.42
N LEU A 103 -24.97 -13.32 -27.79
CA LEU A 103 -23.53 -13.54 -27.81
C LEU A 103 -23.12 -14.87 -27.14
N SER A 104 -21.97 -15.40 -27.56
CA SER A 104 -21.30 -16.49 -26.86
C SER A 104 -20.59 -16.01 -25.58
N VAL A 105 -20.04 -16.95 -24.81
CA VAL A 105 -19.41 -16.68 -23.50
C VAL A 105 -18.32 -15.62 -23.62
N TRP A 106 -17.32 -15.82 -24.48
CA TRP A 106 -16.12 -14.98 -24.50
C TRP A 106 -16.41 -13.50 -24.83
N PRO A 107 -17.17 -13.17 -25.89
CA PRO A 107 -17.56 -11.78 -26.15
C PRO A 107 -18.36 -11.17 -24.98
N SER A 108 -19.27 -11.93 -24.37
CA SER A 108 -20.04 -11.44 -23.22
C SER A 108 -19.16 -11.08 -22.02
N LEU A 109 -18.11 -11.86 -21.76
CA LEU A 109 -17.16 -11.58 -20.68
C LEU A 109 -16.34 -10.33 -20.96
N ILE A 110 -15.95 -10.08 -22.21
CA ILE A 110 -15.22 -8.86 -22.60
C ILE A 110 -16.09 -7.63 -22.40
N VAL A 111 -17.34 -7.66 -22.84
CA VAL A 111 -18.26 -6.51 -22.66
C VAL A 111 -18.56 -6.29 -21.17
N ALA A 112 -18.73 -7.35 -20.38
CA ALA A 112 -18.85 -7.24 -18.93
C ALA A 112 -17.59 -6.63 -18.29
N ALA A 113 -16.39 -7.00 -18.74
CA ALA A 113 -15.14 -6.41 -18.27
C ALA A 113 -15.08 -4.90 -18.54
N VAL A 114 -15.52 -4.47 -19.73
CA VAL A 114 -15.62 -3.04 -20.10
C VAL A 114 -16.64 -2.31 -19.23
N ALA A 115 -17.83 -2.90 -19.00
CA ALA A 115 -18.83 -2.31 -18.11
C ALA A 115 -18.30 -2.13 -16.67
N GLY A 116 -17.58 -3.13 -16.16
CA GLY A 116 -16.90 -3.07 -14.87
C GLY A 116 -15.83 -1.98 -14.82
N LEU A 117 -15.03 -1.84 -15.89
CA LEU A 117 -14.01 -0.81 -16.00
C LEU A 117 -14.61 0.60 -16.02
N ILE A 118 -15.73 0.81 -16.72
CA ILE A 118 -16.46 2.09 -16.75
C ILE A 118 -16.98 2.42 -15.34
N LEU A 119 -17.67 1.49 -14.67
CA LEU A 119 -18.15 1.68 -13.31
C LEU A 119 -16.99 1.98 -12.34
N ALA A 120 -15.86 1.29 -12.49
CA ALA A 120 -14.67 1.51 -11.69
C ALA A 120 -14.04 2.88 -11.98
N GLY A 121 -14.09 3.36 -13.22
CA GLY A 121 -13.65 4.69 -13.61
C GLY A 121 -14.45 5.79 -12.93
N VAL A 122 -15.78 5.68 -12.97
CA VAL A 122 -16.69 6.66 -12.35
C VAL A 122 -16.56 6.64 -10.82
N SER A 123 -16.69 5.49 -10.19
CA SER A 123 -16.56 5.35 -8.72
C SER A 123 -15.15 5.65 -8.22
N GLY A 124 -14.13 5.37 -9.03
CA GLY A 124 -12.73 5.61 -8.73
C GLY A 124 -12.36 7.08 -8.55
N ILE A 125 -13.13 8.02 -9.13
CA ILE A 125 -12.94 9.47 -8.95
C ILE A 125 -13.08 9.86 -7.47
N VAL A 126 -14.03 9.24 -6.78
CA VAL A 126 -14.31 9.45 -5.35
C VAL A 126 -13.36 8.61 -4.51
N ILE A 127 -13.27 7.31 -4.79
CA ILE A 127 -12.51 6.35 -3.96
C ILE A 127 -11.03 6.71 -3.88
N ARG A 128 -10.42 7.22 -4.96
CA ARG A 128 -9.00 7.62 -4.95
C ARG A 128 -8.67 8.76 -3.98
N ARG A 129 -9.65 9.50 -3.49
CA ARG A 129 -9.48 10.62 -2.55
C ARG A 129 -9.64 10.21 -1.09
N LEU A 130 -10.17 9.02 -0.83
CA LEU A 130 -10.50 8.54 0.51
C LEU A 130 -9.40 7.61 1.05
N SER A 131 -9.31 7.52 2.36
CA SER A 131 -8.42 6.62 3.11
C SER A 131 -9.17 6.00 4.29
N GLY A 132 -8.63 4.88 4.81
CA GLY A 132 -9.17 4.21 5.99
C GLY A 132 -10.65 3.84 5.89
N SER A 133 -11.38 4.03 6.99
CA SER A 133 -12.80 3.68 7.11
C SER A 133 -13.70 4.46 6.14
N ALA A 134 -13.36 5.71 5.83
CA ALA A 134 -14.13 6.52 4.88
C ALA A 134 -14.17 5.89 3.49
N ALA A 135 -13.06 5.29 3.04
CA ALA A 135 -13.01 4.57 1.78
C ALA A 135 -13.89 3.31 1.82
N SER A 136 -13.85 2.54 2.91
CA SER A 136 -14.73 1.37 3.11
C SER A 136 -16.22 1.76 3.06
N ILE A 137 -16.62 2.82 3.76
CA ILE A 137 -18.00 3.33 3.75
C ILE A 137 -18.42 3.77 2.34
N ALA A 138 -17.52 4.42 1.57
CA ALA A 138 -17.83 4.78 0.20
C ALA A 138 -18.03 3.57 -0.72
N THR A 139 -17.27 2.48 -0.52
CA THR A 139 -17.50 1.24 -1.28
C THR A 139 -18.82 0.55 -0.91
N LEU A 140 -19.25 0.67 0.35
CA LEU A 140 -20.57 0.24 0.80
C LEU A 140 -21.69 1.10 0.19
N ALA A 141 -21.51 2.42 0.12
CA ALA A 141 -22.45 3.30 -0.56
C ALA A 141 -22.58 2.96 -2.05
N LEU A 142 -21.46 2.66 -2.73
CA LEU A 142 -21.48 2.15 -4.10
C LEU A 142 -22.30 0.86 -4.23
N GLN A 143 -22.15 -0.07 -3.28
CA GLN A 143 -22.93 -1.29 -3.23
C GLN A 143 -24.44 -1.03 -3.17
N ILE A 144 -24.85 -0.12 -2.30
CA ILE A 144 -26.26 0.27 -2.13
C ILE A 144 -26.78 0.94 -3.40
N ILE A 145 -26.04 1.90 -3.95
CA ILE A 145 -26.42 2.63 -5.17
C ILE A 145 -26.65 1.66 -6.33
N VAL A 146 -25.70 0.77 -6.59
CA VAL A 146 -25.81 -0.18 -7.71
C VAL A 146 -26.97 -1.15 -7.48
N TYR A 147 -27.13 -1.68 -6.27
CA TYR A 147 -28.27 -2.54 -5.95
C TYR A 147 -29.61 -1.82 -6.17
N THR A 148 -29.76 -0.59 -5.68
CA THR A 148 -30.98 0.21 -5.86
C THR A 148 -31.24 0.49 -7.33
N VAL A 149 -30.22 0.81 -8.12
CA VAL A 149 -30.35 1.00 -9.58
C VAL A 149 -30.83 -0.29 -10.24
N LEU A 150 -30.21 -1.43 -9.93
CA LEU A 150 -30.61 -2.73 -10.48
C LEU A 150 -32.05 -3.10 -10.11
N VAL A 151 -32.54 -2.73 -8.94
CA VAL A 151 -33.94 -2.95 -8.54
C VAL A 151 -34.89 -1.95 -9.22
N ALA A 152 -34.46 -0.70 -9.41
CA ALA A 152 -35.27 0.37 -9.98
C ALA A 152 -35.47 0.24 -11.50
N THR A 153 -34.49 -0.28 -12.24
CA THR A 153 -34.53 -0.40 -13.71
C THR A 153 -35.32 -1.62 -14.19
N LYS A 154 -36.60 -1.72 -13.83
CA LYS A 154 -37.47 -2.89 -14.09
C LYS A 154 -37.49 -3.34 -15.55
N ASP A 155 -37.45 -2.41 -16.49
CA ASP A 155 -37.49 -2.69 -17.93
C ASP A 155 -36.23 -3.38 -18.46
N ILE A 156 -35.10 -3.22 -17.77
CA ILE A 156 -33.79 -3.75 -18.18
C ILE A 156 -33.42 -4.99 -17.35
N THR A 157 -33.67 -4.95 -16.04
CA THR A 157 -33.17 -5.95 -15.08
C THR A 157 -34.29 -6.82 -14.50
N ARG A 158 -35.56 -6.54 -14.83
CA ARG A 158 -36.75 -7.11 -14.18
C ARG A 158 -36.90 -6.73 -12.70
N GLY A 159 -36.14 -5.73 -12.23
CA GLY A 159 -36.22 -5.18 -10.89
C GLY A 159 -35.99 -6.26 -9.83
N SER A 160 -36.94 -6.41 -8.89
CA SER A 160 -36.87 -7.42 -7.83
C SER A 160 -37.28 -8.82 -8.28
N GLN A 161 -37.78 -8.99 -9.51
CA GLN A 161 -38.14 -10.31 -10.03
C GLN A 161 -36.89 -11.08 -10.47
N THR A 162 -37.03 -12.40 -10.54
CA THR A 162 -35.97 -13.26 -11.08
C THR A 162 -35.73 -12.95 -12.55
N PHE A 163 -34.48 -12.63 -12.86
CA PHE A 163 -33.95 -12.57 -14.22
C PHE A 163 -33.66 -14.01 -14.69
N TYR A 164 -34.36 -14.47 -15.72
CA TYR A 164 -34.28 -15.85 -16.22
C TYR A 164 -34.00 -15.88 -17.73
N GLY A 165 -33.73 -17.08 -18.26
CA GLY A 165 -33.52 -17.27 -19.70
C GLY A 165 -32.06 -17.07 -20.13
N VAL A 166 -31.15 -16.96 -19.17
CA VAL A 166 -29.72 -16.85 -19.44
C VAL A 166 -29.16 -18.25 -19.69
N PRO A 167 -28.49 -18.48 -20.83
CA PRO A 167 -27.94 -19.80 -21.14
C PRO A 167 -26.81 -20.17 -20.17
N ARG A 168 -26.77 -21.45 -19.77
CA ARG A 168 -25.79 -21.97 -18.80
C ARG A 168 -24.46 -22.30 -19.46
N ASN A 169 -23.79 -21.30 -20.00
CA ASN A 169 -22.61 -21.50 -20.83
C ASN A 169 -21.29 -21.49 -20.04
N THR A 170 -21.29 -21.12 -18.75
CA THR A 170 -20.09 -21.19 -17.91
C THR A 170 -19.79 -22.63 -17.52
N THR A 171 -18.94 -23.30 -18.30
CA THR A 171 -18.43 -24.64 -17.98
C THR A 171 -17.26 -24.58 -17.00
N LEU A 172 -16.92 -25.72 -16.41
CA LEU A 172 -15.74 -25.86 -15.54
C LEU A 172 -14.45 -25.36 -16.22
N VAL A 173 -14.28 -25.67 -17.51
CA VAL A 173 -13.10 -25.26 -18.27
C VAL A 173 -13.01 -23.74 -18.39
N VAL A 174 -14.12 -23.08 -18.77
CA VAL A 174 -14.18 -21.61 -18.82
C VAL A 174 -13.86 -21.04 -17.44
N ALA A 175 -14.46 -21.60 -16.38
CA ALA A 175 -14.28 -21.11 -15.03
C ALA A 175 -12.83 -21.22 -14.54
N LEU A 176 -12.18 -22.36 -14.80
CA LEU A 176 -10.77 -22.59 -14.47
C LEU A 176 -9.84 -21.68 -15.27
N CYS A 177 -10.06 -21.51 -16.57
CA CYS A 177 -9.23 -20.66 -17.42
C CYS A 177 -9.28 -19.19 -16.95
N VAL A 178 -10.46 -18.67 -16.67
CA VAL A 178 -10.62 -17.28 -16.21
C VAL A 178 -10.07 -17.09 -14.79
N ALA A 179 -10.28 -18.06 -13.89
CA ALA A 179 -9.70 -18.01 -12.54
C ALA A 179 -8.18 -18.01 -12.59
N ALA A 180 -7.57 -18.93 -13.35
CA ALA A 180 -6.12 -19.01 -13.53
C ALA A 180 -5.54 -17.73 -14.14
N LEU A 181 -6.20 -17.18 -15.17
CA LEU A 181 -5.80 -15.90 -15.76
C LEU A 181 -5.90 -14.75 -14.75
N SER A 182 -6.99 -14.66 -13.99
CA SER A 182 -7.19 -13.60 -13.00
C SER A 182 -6.16 -13.67 -11.88
N MET A 183 -5.81 -14.88 -11.43
CA MET A 183 -4.73 -15.10 -10.47
C MET A 183 -3.36 -14.69 -11.03
N ALA A 184 -3.05 -15.05 -12.27
CA ALA A 184 -1.82 -14.66 -12.94
C ALA A 184 -1.72 -13.14 -13.09
N VAL A 185 -2.82 -12.48 -13.47
CA VAL A 185 -2.91 -11.02 -13.58
C VAL A 185 -2.74 -10.36 -12.21
N ALA A 186 -3.38 -10.87 -11.15
CA ALA A 186 -3.23 -10.33 -9.80
C ALA A 186 -1.80 -10.49 -9.25
N ARG A 187 -1.17 -11.65 -9.46
CA ARG A 187 0.23 -11.91 -9.12
C ARG A 187 1.18 -10.99 -9.89
N ALA A 188 0.97 -10.84 -11.20
CA ALA A 188 1.76 -9.93 -12.02
C ALA A 188 1.59 -8.48 -11.59
N PHE A 189 0.35 -8.06 -11.28
CA PHE A 189 0.04 -6.71 -10.80
C PHE A 189 0.79 -6.36 -9.52
N ARG A 190 0.81 -7.26 -8.53
CA ARG A 190 1.54 -7.11 -7.26
C ARG A 190 3.02 -6.73 -7.47
N ASP A 191 3.65 -7.30 -8.49
CA ASP A 191 5.05 -7.10 -8.83
C ASP A 191 5.31 -5.95 -9.82
N THR A 192 4.27 -5.25 -10.28
CA THR A 192 4.45 -4.02 -11.04
C THR A 192 4.90 -2.86 -10.13
N ARG A 193 5.43 -1.80 -10.76
CA ARG A 193 5.69 -0.52 -10.08
C ARG A 193 4.45 -0.01 -9.35
N THR A 194 3.28 -0.14 -9.98
CA THR A 194 2.00 0.26 -9.38
C THR A 194 1.64 -0.62 -8.19
N GLY A 195 1.78 -1.95 -8.30
CA GLY A 195 1.50 -2.87 -7.19
C GLY A 195 2.36 -2.61 -5.96
N ARG A 196 3.68 -2.42 -6.16
CA ARG A 196 4.59 -1.99 -5.09
C ARG A 196 4.21 -0.64 -4.48
N ALA A 197 3.86 0.33 -5.32
CA ALA A 197 3.42 1.64 -4.85
C ALA A 197 2.17 1.53 -3.97
N VAL A 198 1.15 0.78 -4.41
CA VAL A 198 -0.08 0.57 -3.61
C VAL A 198 0.23 -0.14 -2.30
N ARG A 199 1.06 -1.20 -2.31
CA ARG A 199 1.51 -1.86 -1.08
C ARG A 199 2.26 -0.92 -0.14
N ALA A 200 3.13 -0.04 -0.65
CA ALA A 200 3.79 0.96 0.18
C ALA A 200 2.77 1.91 0.85
N THR A 201 1.70 2.30 0.15
CA THR A 201 0.62 3.12 0.75
C THR A 201 -0.17 2.39 1.83
N ARG A 202 -0.29 1.07 1.74
CA ARG A 202 -0.92 0.24 2.78
C ARG A 202 -0.09 0.22 4.06
N GLU A 203 1.23 0.13 3.92
CA GLU A 203 2.14 0.06 5.07
C GLU A 203 2.24 1.41 5.79
N ASP A 204 2.48 2.50 5.05
CA ASP A 204 2.46 3.86 5.61
C ASP A 204 2.24 4.90 4.50
N GLU A 205 1.06 5.54 4.48
CA GLU A 205 0.69 6.56 3.49
C GLU A 205 1.64 7.76 3.49
N VAL A 206 2.08 8.21 4.67
CA VAL A 206 2.89 9.42 4.84
C VAL A 206 4.30 9.17 4.30
N ALA A 207 4.89 8.03 4.63
CA ALA A 207 6.20 7.63 4.14
C ALA A 207 6.17 7.31 2.64
N ALA A 208 5.10 6.67 2.12
CA ALA A 208 4.94 6.44 0.69
C ALA A 208 4.88 7.77 -0.09
N ALA A 209 4.09 8.73 0.38
CA ALA A 209 4.04 10.06 -0.24
C ALA A 209 5.40 10.78 -0.17
N ALA A 210 6.10 10.70 0.97
CA ALA A 210 7.41 11.33 1.16
C ALA A 210 8.54 10.78 0.26
N VAL A 211 8.34 9.59 -0.34
CA VAL A 211 9.30 9.00 -1.30
C VAL A 211 8.82 9.08 -2.75
N GLY A 212 7.83 9.92 -3.03
CA GLY A 212 7.39 10.22 -4.40
C GLY A 212 6.23 9.37 -4.91
N VAL A 213 5.59 8.54 -4.08
CA VAL A 213 4.42 7.75 -4.51
C VAL A 213 3.18 8.63 -4.60
N ASP A 214 2.54 8.65 -5.78
CA ASP A 214 1.21 9.24 -5.94
C ASP A 214 0.15 8.22 -5.51
N ILE A 215 -0.32 8.36 -4.27
CA ILE A 215 -1.32 7.49 -3.64
C ILE A 215 -2.60 7.42 -4.47
N ARG A 216 -3.04 8.55 -5.03
CA ARG A 216 -4.32 8.65 -5.72
C ARG A 216 -4.30 7.86 -7.02
N GLN A 217 -3.23 8.00 -7.81
CA GLN A 217 -3.08 7.24 -9.05
C GLN A 217 -2.84 5.75 -8.78
N ALA A 218 -2.07 5.42 -7.75
CA ALA A 218 -1.82 4.04 -7.37
C ALA A 218 -3.13 3.31 -7.02
N ARG A 219 -3.96 3.91 -6.15
CA ARG A 219 -5.28 3.37 -5.77
C ARG A 219 -6.23 3.25 -6.94
N LEU A 220 -6.30 4.26 -7.80
CA LEU A 220 -7.19 4.25 -8.97
C LEU A 220 -6.87 3.05 -9.88
N LYS A 221 -5.59 2.80 -10.17
CA LYS A 221 -5.18 1.66 -11.02
C LYS A 221 -5.55 0.30 -10.40
N ALA A 222 -5.38 0.15 -9.08
CA ALA A 222 -5.81 -1.06 -8.38
C ALA A 222 -7.35 -1.23 -8.42
N TRP A 223 -8.10 -0.13 -8.25
CA TRP A 223 -9.56 -0.13 -8.29
C TRP A 223 -10.11 -0.50 -9.67
N LEU A 224 -9.54 0.06 -10.74
CA LEU A 224 -9.91 -0.26 -12.13
C LEU A 224 -9.72 -1.76 -12.44
N LEU A 225 -8.57 -2.32 -12.05
CA LEU A 225 -8.30 -3.74 -12.27
C LEU A 225 -9.24 -4.63 -11.45
N SER A 226 -9.48 -4.28 -10.18
CA SER A 226 -10.41 -4.98 -9.30
C SER A 226 -11.83 -5.02 -9.86
N GLY A 227 -12.39 -3.87 -10.24
CA GLY A 227 -13.74 -3.79 -10.80
C GLY A 227 -13.91 -4.56 -12.12
N THR A 228 -12.85 -4.60 -12.93
CA THR A 228 -12.82 -5.39 -14.17
C THR A 228 -12.93 -6.89 -13.88
N ILE A 229 -12.09 -7.42 -12.98
CA ILE A 229 -12.07 -8.85 -12.61
C ILE A 229 -13.39 -9.24 -11.92
N LEU A 230 -13.90 -8.39 -11.02
CA LEU A 230 -15.17 -8.64 -10.32
C LEU A 230 -16.36 -8.68 -11.29
N SER A 231 -16.40 -7.80 -12.28
CA SER A 231 -17.46 -7.83 -13.30
C SER A 231 -17.41 -9.10 -14.15
N ILE A 232 -16.22 -9.58 -14.51
CA ILE A 232 -16.05 -10.88 -15.18
C ILE A 232 -16.58 -12.02 -14.31
N ALA A 233 -16.28 -12.04 -13.01
CA ALA A 233 -16.79 -13.05 -12.09
C ALA A 233 -18.33 -13.03 -12.01
N GLY A 234 -18.93 -11.85 -11.98
CA GLY A 234 -20.38 -11.68 -12.04
C GLY A 234 -21.02 -12.20 -13.32
N ALA A 235 -20.42 -11.89 -14.46
CA ALA A 235 -20.86 -12.37 -15.77
C ALA A 235 -20.84 -13.91 -15.86
N MET A 236 -19.78 -14.54 -15.32
CA MET A 236 -19.68 -16.00 -15.23
C MET A 236 -20.71 -16.59 -14.28
N MET A 237 -20.98 -15.92 -13.15
CA MET A 237 -21.98 -16.34 -12.17
C MET A 237 -23.40 -16.33 -12.77
N ALA A 238 -23.76 -15.28 -13.52
CA ALA A 238 -25.04 -15.22 -14.24
C ALA A 238 -25.25 -16.41 -15.19
N GLN A 239 -24.22 -16.70 -16.01
CA GLN A 239 -24.20 -17.83 -16.94
C GLN A 239 -23.96 -19.19 -16.26
N PHE A 240 -23.70 -19.23 -14.96
CA PHE A 240 -23.64 -20.47 -14.18
C PHE A 240 -25.00 -20.77 -13.54
N LEU A 241 -25.65 -19.76 -12.97
CA LEU A 241 -26.97 -19.89 -12.35
C LEU A 241 -28.08 -20.07 -13.40
N GLY A 242 -28.04 -19.30 -14.49
CA GLY A 242 -29.06 -19.24 -15.55
C GLY A 242 -30.34 -18.49 -15.16
N ALA A 243 -30.58 -18.34 -13.85
CA ALA A 243 -31.59 -17.48 -13.27
C ALA A 243 -31.06 -16.84 -11.98
N PHE A 244 -31.20 -15.53 -11.82
CA PHE A 244 -30.66 -14.75 -10.70
C PHE A 244 -31.47 -13.48 -10.45
N GLY A 245 -31.21 -12.76 -9.36
CA GLY A 245 -31.80 -11.45 -9.08
C GLY A 245 -30.81 -10.51 -8.38
N PRO A 246 -31.18 -9.24 -8.14
CA PRO A 246 -30.26 -8.27 -7.54
C PRO A 246 -29.76 -8.69 -6.14
N LYS A 247 -30.58 -9.43 -5.39
CA LYS A 247 -30.25 -9.93 -4.04
C LYS A 247 -29.04 -10.88 -4.01
N ASP A 248 -28.78 -11.61 -5.10
CA ASP A 248 -27.65 -12.53 -5.21
C ASP A 248 -26.31 -11.77 -5.24
N PHE A 249 -26.36 -10.49 -5.61
CA PHE A 249 -25.22 -9.58 -5.75
C PHE A 249 -25.29 -8.43 -4.72
N TYR A 250 -25.62 -8.76 -3.47
CA TYR A 250 -25.74 -7.79 -2.38
C TYR A 250 -24.87 -8.16 -1.15
N PHE A 251 -25.41 -8.04 0.06
CA PHE A 251 -24.63 -8.19 1.29
C PHE A 251 -24.07 -9.58 1.51
N GLU A 252 -24.87 -10.63 1.31
CA GLU A 252 -24.46 -11.99 1.63
C GLU A 252 -23.21 -12.41 0.84
N SER A 253 -23.22 -12.21 -0.47
CA SER A 253 -22.07 -12.49 -1.32
C SER A 253 -20.87 -11.61 -1.00
N CYS A 254 -21.08 -10.33 -0.68
CA CYS A 254 -20.01 -9.43 -0.28
C CYS A 254 -19.30 -9.89 1.01
N PHE A 255 -20.07 -10.19 2.07
CA PHE A 255 -19.50 -10.65 3.34
C PHE A 255 -18.82 -12.01 3.20
N LEU A 256 -19.39 -12.93 2.41
CA LEU A 256 -18.77 -14.21 2.14
C LEU A 256 -17.38 -14.05 1.46
N LEU A 257 -17.26 -13.17 0.47
CA LEU A 257 -15.99 -12.88 -0.20
C LEU A 257 -14.96 -12.24 0.74
N ILE A 258 -15.39 -11.31 1.59
CA ILE A 258 -14.53 -10.70 2.60
C ILE A 258 -14.05 -11.76 3.60
N SER A 259 -14.95 -12.61 4.09
CA SER A 259 -14.61 -13.71 4.99
C SER A 259 -13.59 -14.66 4.37
N MET A 260 -13.80 -15.06 3.10
CA MET A 260 -12.85 -15.87 2.34
C MET A 260 -11.48 -15.19 2.26
N LEU A 261 -11.43 -13.92 1.89
CA LEU A 261 -10.16 -13.20 1.75
C LEU A 261 -9.43 -13.02 3.09
N ILE A 262 -10.17 -12.70 4.17
CA ILE A 262 -9.62 -12.52 5.51
C ILE A 262 -9.07 -13.85 6.04
N VAL A 263 -9.85 -14.93 5.96
CA VAL A 263 -9.44 -16.27 6.42
C VAL A 263 -8.22 -16.75 5.65
N GLY A 264 -8.19 -16.56 4.33
CA GLY A 264 -7.04 -16.91 3.51
C GLY A 264 -5.79 -16.07 3.79
N GLY A 265 -5.98 -14.78 4.03
CA GLY A 265 -4.94 -13.79 4.27
C GLY A 265 -5.04 -12.63 3.28
N LEU A 266 -5.48 -11.48 3.80
CA LEU A 266 -5.82 -10.28 3.03
C LEU A 266 -4.72 -9.86 2.03
N GLY A 267 -3.45 -9.97 2.43
CA GLY A 267 -2.30 -9.52 1.64
C GLY A 267 -1.79 -10.47 0.55
N SER A 268 -2.50 -11.56 0.22
CA SER A 268 -1.96 -12.63 -0.65
C SER A 268 -2.97 -13.17 -1.66
N VAL A 269 -2.53 -13.36 -2.90
CA VAL A 269 -3.29 -14.06 -3.95
C VAL A 269 -3.39 -15.55 -3.63
N SER A 270 -2.30 -16.16 -3.13
CA SER A 270 -2.34 -17.52 -2.58
C SER A 270 -3.31 -17.62 -1.41
N GLY A 271 -3.33 -16.61 -0.53
CA GLY A 271 -4.29 -16.49 0.56
C GLY A 271 -5.72 -16.52 0.05
N ALA A 272 -6.04 -15.69 -0.95
CA ALA A 272 -7.38 -15.66 -1.57
C ALA A 272 -7.85 -17.04 -2.04
N LEU A 273 -6.99 -17.82 -2.71
CA LEU A 273 -7.32 -19.19 -3.12
C LEU A 273 -7.60 -20.12 -1.91
N VAL A 274 -6.69 -20.13 -0.93
CA VAL A 274 -6.81 -20.99 0.27
C VAL A 274 -8.08 -20.65 1.04
N GLY A 275 -8.38 -19.36 1.20
CA GLY A 275 -9.59 -18.90 1.86
C GLY A 275 -10.86 -19.36 1.16
N VAL A 276 -10.91 -19.30 -0.17
CA VAL A 276 -12.06 -19.82 -0.94
C VAL A 276 -12.17 -21.33 -0.76
N ILE A 277 -11.08 -22.09 -0.86
CA ILE A 277 -11.11 -23.55 -0.67
C ILE A 277 -11.63 -23.91 0.73
N VAL A 278 -11.08 -23.31 1.77
CA VAL A 278 -11.43 -23.61 3.17
C VAL A 278 -12.87 -23.24 3.47
N ILE A 279 -13.29 -22.01 3.16
CA ILE A 279 -14.66 -21.57 3.43
C ILE A 279 -15.65 -22.37 2.60
N THR A 280 -15.35 -22.65 1.32
CA THR A 280 -16.24 -23.48 0.48
C THR A 280 -16.39 -24.88 1.08
N ALA A 281 -15.30 -25.52 1.48
CA ALA A 281 -15.34 -26.84 2.10
C ALA A 281 -16.17 -26.86 3.40
N VAL A 282 -15.98 -25.85 4.26
CA VAL A 282 -16.78 -25.70 5.50
C VAL A 282 -18.26 -25.49 5.17
N THR A 283 -18.58 -24.58 4.23
CA THR A 283 -19.97 -24.30 3.87
C THR A 283 -20.67 -25.48 3.23
N GLU A 284 -19.97 -26.27 2.40
CA GLU A 284 -20.56 -27.43 1.74
C GLU A 284 -20.76 -28.60 2.72
N LEU A 285 -19.82 -28.82 3.64
CA LEU A 285 -19.97 -29.81 4.70
C LEU A 285 -21.16 -29.49 5.60
N LEU A 286 -21.32 -28.22 5.99
CA LEU A 286 -22.45 -27.78 6.80
C LEU A 286 -23.77 -27.80 6.03
N ARG A 287 -23.74 -27.55 4.73
CA ARG A 287 -24.94 -27.67 3.87
C ARG A 287 -25.44 -29.11 3.80
N ALA A 288 -24.53 -30.09 3.80
CA ALA A 288 -24.91 -31.50 3.87
C ALA A 288 -25.64 -31.85 5.19
N LEU A 289 -25.33 -31.14 6.28
CA LEU A 289 -25.98 -31.30 7.59
C LEU A 289 -27.29 -30.50 7.71
N GLU A 290 -27.41 -29.39 6.97
CA GLU A 290 -28.57 -28.50 6.98
C GLU A 290 -29.87 -29.18 6.51
N GLY A 291 -29.77 -30.17 5.62
CA GLY A 291 -30.91 -30.95 5.12
C GLY A 291 -31.64 -31.82 6.16
N GLY A 292 -31.11 -31.90 7.39
CA GLY A 292 -31.58 -32.82 8.43
C GLY A 292 -31.23 -34.27 8.11
N GLY A 293 -31.33 -35.14 9.12
CA GLY A 293 -31.04 -36.56 8.95
C GLY A 293 -30.84 -37.31 10.26
N ASN A 294 -30.74 -38.64 10.17
CA ASN A 294 -30.36 -39.47 11.30
C ASN A 294 -28.85 -39.54 11.40
N ILE A 295 -28.26 -38.76 12.29
CA ILE A 295 -26.84 -38.80 12.61
C ILE A 295 -26.69 -39.65 13.87
N LEU A 296 -26.02 -40.81 13.76
CA LEU A 296 -25.76 -41.71 14.89
C LEU A 296 -27.03 -42.10 15.69
N GLY A 297 -28.17 -42.23 15.03
CA GLY A 297 -29.45 -42.62 15.65
C GLY A 297 -30.27 -41.46 16.25
N PHE A 298 -29.78 -40.23 16.19
CA PHE A 298 -30.53 -39.04 16.60
C PHE A 298 -31.10 -38.32 15.35
N SER A 299 -32.41 -38.06 15.36
CA SER A 299 -33.08 -37.27 14.33
C SER A 299 -32.75 -35.79 14.55
N VAL A 300 -31.92 -35.24 13.68
CA VAL A 300 -31.56 -33.82 13.72
C VAL A 300 -32.49 -33.04 12.79
N PRO A 301 -33.23 -32.04 13.28
CA PRO A 301 -34.08 -31.21 12.44
C PRO A 301 -33.25 -30.38 11.46
N ALA A 302 -33.84 -30.02 10.32
CA ALA A 302 -33.19 -29.15 9.35
C ALA A 302 -32.89 -27.77 9.98
N LEU A 303 -31.62 -27.38 10.00
CA LEU A 303 -31.15 -26.12 10.58
C LEU A 303 -30.73 -25.17 9.46
N TYR A 304 -31.70 -24.41 8.96
CA TYR A 304 -31.46 -23.46 7.87
C TYR A 304 -30.46 -22.36 8.27
N GLY A 305 -29.52 -22.06 7.39
CA GLY A 305 -28.49 -21.04 7.60
C GLY A 305 -27.22 -21.53 8.30
N LEU A 306 -27.11 -22.83 8.60
CA LEU A 306 -25.91 -23.43 9.21
C LEU A 306 -24.61 -23.10 8.44
N PRO A 307 -24.56 -23.11 7.10
CA PRO A 307 -23.35 -22.75 6.36
C PRO A 307 -22.87 -21.31 6.64
N LEU A 308 -23.79 -20.35 6.77
CA LEU A 308 -23.45 -18.94 7.01
C LEU A 308 -22.89 -18.75 8.41
N VAL A 309 -23.50 -19.40 9.41
CA VAL A 309 -23.02 -19.40 10.80
C VAL A 309 -21.63 -20.03 10.87
N GLY A 310 -21.42 -21.18 10.22
CA GLY A 310 -20.13 -21.85 10.23
C GLY A 310 -19.03 -21.08 9.51
N ALA A 311 -19.33 -20.44 8.37
CA ALA A 311 -18.37 -19.56 7.70
C ALA A 311 -17.98 -18.36 8.60
N SER A 312 -18.94 -17.80 9.34
CA SER A 312 -18.72 -16.69 10.27
C SER A 312 -17.89 -17.12 11.48
N LEU A 313 -18.19 -18.28 12.07
CA LEU A 313 -17.41 -18.84 13.18
C LEU A 313 -15.99 -19.22 12.75
N ALA A 314 -15.83 -19.81 11.55
CA ALA A 314 -14.52 -20.09 10.98
C ALA A 314 -13.70 -18.81 10.79
N MET A 315 -14.32 -17.73 10.34
CA MET A 315 -13.66 -16.42 10.25
C MET A 315 -13.20 -15.92 11.62
N ILE A 316 -14.08 -15.93 12.63
CA ILE A 316 -13.74 -15.48 13.99
C ILE A 316 -12.60 -16.33 14.56
N LEU A 317 -12.68 -17.65 14.43
CA LEU A 317 -11.66 -18.58 14.93
C LEU A 317 -10.29 -18.33 14.28
N VAL A 318 -10.25 -18.17 12.96
CA VAL A 318 -9.01 -17.91 12.24
C VAL A 318 -8.44 -16.55 12.63
N LEU A 319 -9.26 -15.50 12.77
CA LEU A 319 -8.79 -14.20 13.22
C LEU A 319 -8.27 -14.23 14.66
N PHE A 320 -8.89 -15.03 15.53
CA PHE A 320 -8.44 -15.21 16.92
C PHE A 320 -7.08 -15.92 17.00
N ILE A 321 -6.89 -16.99 16.23
CA ILE A 321 -5.66 -17.80 16.26
C ILE A 321 -4.55 -17.15 15.41
N ARG A 322 -4.89 -16.63 14.23
CA ARG A 322 -3.99 -16.10 13.20
C ARG A 322 -4.57 -14.81 12.59
N PRO A 323 -4.29 -13.64 13.20
CA PRO A 323 -4.81 -12.35 12.73
C PRO A 323 -4.45 -12.00 11.27
N THR A 324 -3.39 -12.60 10.72
CA THR A 324 -2.94 -12.39 9.34
C THR A 324 -3.52 -13.39 8.32
N GLY A 325 -4.46 -14.25 8.76
CA GLY A 325 -5.04 -15.33 7.98
C GLY A 325 -4.16 -16.59 7.92
N LEU A 326 -4.68 -17.65 7.30
CA LEU A 326 -4.06 -18.98 7.25
C LEU A 326 -2.69 -18.96 6.56
N VAL A 327 -2.54 -18.19 5.48
CA VAL A 327 -1.26 -18.07 4.74
C VAL A 327 -0.39 -16.92 5.29
N GLY A 328 -0.85 -16.20 6.32
CA GLY A 328 -0.11 -15.10 6.95
C GLY A 328 0.22 -13.93 6.01
N GLY A 329 -0.61 -13.70 4.99
CA GLY A 329 -0.41 -12.64 3.99
C GLY A 329 0.75 -12.87 3.01
N ARG A 330 1.38 -14.06 3.04
CA ARG A 330 2.52 -14.41 2.18
C ARG A 330 2.08 -15.10 0.90
N GLU A 331 2.83 -14.93 -0.18
CA GLU A 331 2.65 -15.72 -1.40
C GLU A 331 3.45 -17.01 -1.27
N PHE A 332 2.98 -18.09 -1.90
CA PHE A 332 3.85 -19.23 -2.17
C PHE A 332 4.89 -18.80 -3.21
N GLU A 333 6.16 -18.83 -2.82
CA GLU A 333 7.33 -18.53 -3.66
C GLU A 333 8.02 -19.84 -4.08
N LEU A 334 7.31 -20.69 -4.83
CA LEU A 334 7.84 -21.97 -5.31
C LEU A 334 9.06 -21.75 -6.23
N ALA A 335 9.11 -20.62 -6.92
CA ALA A 335 10.26 -20.21 -7.73
C ALA A 335 11.58 -20.00 -6.96
N LYS A 336 11.54 -19.68 -5.66
CA LYS A 336 12.76 -19.58 -4.84
C LYS A 336 13.31 -20.96 -4.44
N VAL A 337 12.46 -21.98 -4.39
CA VAL A 337 12.84 -23.37 -4.08
C VAL A 337 13.63 -23.99 -5.23
N TRP A 338 13.25 -23.69 -6.48
CA TRP A 338 13.90 -24.28 -7.66
C TRP A 338 15.12 -23.48 -8.16
N ASN A 339 15.33 -22.25 -7.70
CA ASN A 339 16.51 -21.47 -8.08
C ASN A 339 17.11 -20.68 -6.90
N PRO A 340 17.70 -21.38 -5.91
CA PRO A 340 18.32 -20.75 -4.74
C PRO A 340 19.58 -19.92 -5.10
N LEU A 341 20.07 -19.98 -6.33
CA LEU A 341 21.40 -19.49 -6.73
C LEU A 341 21.44 -18.17 -7.53
N LYS A 342 20.38 -17.37 -7.56
CA LYS A 342 20.45 -16.01 -8.14
C LYS A 342 20.43 -14.89 -7.10
N GLY A 343 21.30 -15.05 -6.10
CA GLY A 343 21.88 -13.94 -5.32
C GLY A 343 23.13 -13.34 -5.96
N ARG A 344 23.63 -13.90 -7.06
CA ARG A 344 24.74 -13.38 -7.85
C ARG A 344 24.26 -13.13 -9.28
N ASP A 345 24.20 -11.85 -9.63
CA ASP A 345 24.53 -11.26 -10.93
C ASP A 345 23.70 -10.01 -11.19
N SER A 346 24.34 -8.85 -11.04
CA SER A 346 25.11 -8.33 -12.17
C SER A 346 26.07 -7.24 -11.69
N LYS A 347 27.37 -7.42 -11.99
CA LYS A 347 28.28 -6.29 -12.21
C LYS A 347 27.59 -5.32 -13.17
N LEU A 348 27.00 -4.27 -12.63
CA LEU A 348 26.63 -3.04 -13.33
C LEU A 348 27.07 -1.89 -12.43
N LEU A 349 28.37 -1.69 -12.35
CA LEU A 349 28.97 -0.39 -12.09
C LEU A 349 29.65 0.04 -13.41
N PRO A 350 29.58 1.30 -13.87
CA PRO A 350 28.88 2.47 -13.31
C PRO A 350 27.93 3.21 -14.30
N ARG A 351 27.03 4.04 -13.78
CA ARG A 351 26.87 5.42 -14.28
C ARG A 351 27.09 6.39 -13.11
N SER A 352 28.35 6.53 -12.73
CA SER A 352 28.82 7.48 -11.72
C SER A 352 28.69 8.94 -12.17
N GLN A 353 28.32 9.20 -13.42
CA GLN A 353 28.19 10.54 -13.98
C GLN A 353 26.79 11.15 -13.85
N ASP A 354 25.73 10.37 -13.55
CA ASP A 354 24.35 10.89 -13.51
C ASP A 354 23.89 11.31 -12.08
N PHE A 355 24.61 10.91 -11.02
CA PHE A 355 24.34 11.38 -9.65
C PHE A 355 25.43 12.36 -9.18
N GLN A 356 25.77 13.32 -10.03
CA GLN A 356 26.36 14.56 -9.56
C GLN A 356 25.23 15.58 -9.44
N VAL A 357 24.93 16.01 -8.23
CA VAL A 357 24.15 17.25 -8.06
C VAL A 357 25.00 18.34 -8.72
N PRO A 358 24.48 19.11 -9.70
CA PRO A 358 25.23 20.18 -10.34
C PRO A 358 25.84 21.09 -9.27
N LYS A 359 27.17 21.15 -9.20
CA LYS A 359 27.90 21.97 -8.24
C LYS A 359 27.48 23.43 -8.42
N GLY A 360 26.91 24.04 -7.38
CA GLY A 360 26.68 25.49 -7.30
C GLY A 360 25.27 26.02 -7.58
N ALA A 361 24.24 25.20 -7.85
CA ALA A 361 22.92 25.72 -8.28
C ALA A 361 21.69 25.35 -7.40
N HIS A 362 21.87 24.59 -6.30
CA HIS A 362 20.72 24.11 -5.52
C HIS A 362 20.93 24.34 -4.03
N ALA A 363 20.10 25.21 -3.44
CA ALA A 363 19.97 25.38 -2.00
C ALA A 363 18.53 25.07 -1.59
N LEU A 364 18.33 24.57 -0.37
CA LEU A 364 17.02 24.52 0.25
C LEU A 364 16.83 25.81 1.04
N GLU A 365 15.89 26.63 0.61
CA GLU A 365 15.65 27.96 1.17
C GLU A 365 14.27 28.01 1.80
N ALA A 366 14.20 28.52 3.03
CA ALA A 366 12.98 28.95 3.67
C ALA A 366 13.03 30.46 3.82
N ASN A 367 12.01 31.17 3.35
CA ASN A 367 11.92 32.62 3.47
C ASN A 367 10.64 33.03 4.20
N GLN A 368 10.79 33.69 5.35
CA GLN A 368 9.69 34.15 6.23
C GLN A 368 8.64 33.07 6.53
N LEU A 369 9.07 31.81 6.60
CA LEU A 369 8.17 30.68 6.68
C LEU A 369 7.44 30.68 8.01
N SER A 370 6.11 30.57 7.96
CA SER A 370 5.26 30.71 9.15
C SER A 370 4.14 29.67 9.16
N ARG A 371 3.76 29.21 10.35
CA ARG A 371 2.62 28.33 10.58
C ARG A 371 1.97 28.59 11.93
N HIS A 372 0.67 28.85 11.88
CA HIS A 372 -0.17 29.05 13.06
C HIS A 372 -1.16 27.89 13.23
N PHE A 373 -1.36 27.48 14.48
CA PHE A 373 -2.37 26.49 14.88
C PHE A 373 -3.23 27.10 15.98
N GLY A 374 -4.44 27.53 15.63
CA GLY A 374 -5.26 28.33 16.55
C GLY A 374 -4.46 29.55 17.02
N GLY A 375 -4.30 29.71 18.34
CA GLY A 375 -3.52 30.79 18.95
C GLY A 375 -1.99 30.57 19.01
N VAL A 376 -1.48 29.40 18.61
CA VAL A 376 -0.05 29.07 18.74
C VAL A 376 0.69 29.35 17.43
N ARG A 377 1.72 30.21 17.47
CA ARG A 377 2.67 30.42 16.37
C ARG A 377 3.79 29.38 16.46
N ALA A 378 3.59 28.23 15.82
CA ALA A 378 4.54 27.13 15.88
C ALA A 378 5.83 27.40 15.08
N VAL A 379 5.71 28.17 14.00
CA VAL A 379 6.84 28.74 13.23
C VAL A 379 6.43 30.18 12.87
N ASP A 380 7.31 31.15 13.10
CA ASP A 380 7.03 32.60 13.00
C ASP A 380 8.18 33.31 12.27
N GLY A 381 8.06 33.45 10.95
CA GLY A 381 9.01 34.19 10.12
C GLY A 381 10.39 33.54 9.97
N VAL A 382 10.49 32.21 10.01
CA VAL A 382 11.80 31.53 9.92
C VAL A 382 12.39 31.67 8.52
N THR A 383 13.61 32.21 8.46
CA THR A 383 14.38 32.40 7.22
C THR A 383 15.75 31.76 7.34
N PHE A 384 16.07 30.78 6.51
CA PHE A 384 17.40 30.17 6.44
C PHE A 384 17.67 29.55 5.06
N LYS A 385 18.94 29.28 4.79
CA LYS A 385 19.43 28.63 3.59
C LYS A 385 20.31 27.45 3.99
N ALA A 386 20.02 26.26 3.46
CA ALA A 386 20.90 25.10 3.53
C ALA A 386 21.50 24.87 2.13
N GLU A 387 22.81 24.73 2.03
CA GLU A 387 23.50 24.62 0.73
C GLU A 387 23.75 23.15 0.35
N ALA A 388 23.65 22.85 -0.96
CA ALA A 388 24.00 21.51 -1.44
C ALA A 388 25.48 21.24 -1.22
N GLY A 389 25.80 19.98 -0.93
CA GLY A 389 27.16 19.56 -0.61
C GLY A 389 27.65 20.00 0.76
N LEU A 390 26.79 20.62 1.60
CA LEU A 390 27.04 20.87 3.02
C LEU A 390 26.05 20.08 3.90
N ILE A 391 26.45 19.86 5.15
CA ILE A 391 25.59 19.38 6.22
C ILE A 391 25.14 20.59 7.05
N THR A 392 23.85 20.89 6.98
CA THR A 392 23.20 21.88 7.83
C THR A 392 22.58 21.18 9.03
N GLY A 393 22.96 21.58 10.24
CA GLY A 393 22.32 21.14 11.47
C GLY A 393 21.15 22.04 11.84
N LEU A 394 20.02 21.47 12.25
CA LEU A 394 18.88 22.20 12.80
C LEU A 394 18.68 21.80 14.26
N ILE A 395 18.93 22.75 15.16
CA ILE A 395 18.84 22.54 16.60
C ILE A 395 17.85 23.50 17.26
N GLY A 396 17.46 23.18 18.48
CA GLY A 396 16.57 23.99 19.30
C GLY A 396 16.01 23.18 20.48
N PRO A 397 15.50 23.83 21.54
CA PRO A 397 14.82 23.15 22.63
C PRO A 397 13.59 22.32 22.19
N ASN A 398 13.08 21.49 23.09
CA ASN A 398 11.81 20.80 22.87
C ASN A 398 10.66 21.81 22.73
N GLY A 399 9.82 21.62 21.72
CA GLY A 399 8.74 22.58 21.42
C GLY A 399 9.19 23.84 20.66
N ALA A 400 10.46 23.95 20.25
CA ALA A 400 10.96 25.11 19.51
C ALA A 400 10.35 25.29 18.10
N GLY A 401 9.70 24.27 17.54
CA GLY A 401 9.10 24.31 16.20
C GLY A 401 9.87 23.54 15.11
N LYS A 402 10.93 22.79 15.47
CA LYS A 402 11.77 21.99 14.53
C LYS A 402 10.94 21.04 13.64
N SER A 403 10.14 20.17 14.25
CA SER A 403 9.32 19.19 13.51
C SER A 403 8.26 19.89 12.65
N THR A 404 7.69 21.00 13.13
CA THR A 404 6.77 21.83 12.34
C THR A 404 7.47 22.39 11.11
N LEU A 405 8.69 22.92 11.27
CA LEU A 405 9.49 23.43 10.17
C LEU A 405 9.79 22.35 9.13
N ILE A 406 10.28 21.17 9.53
CA ILE A 406 10.51 20.03 8.62
C ILE A 406 9.24 19.66 7.84
N ASN A 407 8.10 19.63 8.53
CA ASN A 407 6.82 19.30 7.90
C ASN A 407 6.37 20.37 6.90
N LEU A 408 6.71 21.65 7.13
CA LEU A 408 6.47 22.72 6.16
C LEU A 408 7.37 22.59 4.94
N LEU A 409 8.67 22.37 5.14
CA LEU A 409 9.65 22.19 4.05
C LEU A 409 9.28 21.02 3.13
N THR A 410 8.71 19.96 3.71
CA THR A 410 8.40 18.71 3.00
C THR A 410 6.94 18.60 2.55
N GLY A 411 6.16 19.68 2.70
CA GLY A 411 4.76 19.78 2.26
C GLY A 411 3.76 18.90 3.02
N GLN A 412 4.16 18.33 4.16
CA GLN A 412 3.23 17.65 5.09
C GLN A 412 2.30 18.65 5.78
N LEU A 413 2.79 19.88 5.98
CA LEU A 413 2.01 21.02 6.41
C LEU A 413 2.09 22.11 5.34
N ARG A 414 1.00 22.82 5.13
CA ARG A 414 1.00 24.02 4.29
C ARG A 414 1.42 25.24 5.12
N PRO A 415 2.33 26.09 4.63
CA PRO A 415 2.64 27.33 5.31
C PRO A 415 1.41 28.24 5.39
N SER A 416 1.33 29.02 6.45
CA SER A 416 0.39 30.13 6.58
C SER A 416 0.90 31.38 5.85
N ALA A 417 2.22 31.56 5.78
CA ALA A 417 2.91 32.60 5.02
C ALA A 417 4.37 32.15 4.74
N GLY A 418 5.02 32.85 3.81
CA GLY A 418 6.40 32.58 3.39
C GLY A 418 6.51 31.52 2.30
N HIS A 419 7.73 31.30 1.83
CA HIS A 419 8.05 30.46 0.66
C HIS A 419 9.12 29.43 0.98
N VAL A 420 9.11 28.31 0.24
CA VAL A 420 10.13 27.26 0.31
C VAL A 420 10.63 26.99 -1.10
N ALA A 421 11.93 27.17 -1.34
CA ALA A 421 12.54 26.91 -2.63
C ALA A 421 13.57 25.77 -2.54
N LEU A 422 13.64 24.97 -3.60
CA LEU A 422 14.69 23.97 -3.83
C LEU A 422 15.44 24.35 -5.11
N GLY A 423 16.53 25.11 -4.97
CA GLY A 423 17.13 25.81 -6.10
C GLY A 423 16.15 26.84 -6.67
N SER A 424 15.91 26.79 -7.98
CA SER A 424 14.93 27.67 -8.65
C SER A 424 13.46 27.22 -8.48
N ASP A 425 13.22 26.03 -7.93
CA ASP A 425 11.88 25.47 -7.83
C ASP A 425 11.19 25.93 -6.53
N LEU A 426 10.16 26.78 -6.63
CA LEU A 426 9.24 27.00 -5.52
C LEU A 426 8.44 25.71 -5.24
N ILE A 427 8.54 25.21 -4.03
CA ILE A 427 7.97 23.92 -3.60
C ILE A 427 6.90 24.07 -2.52
N GLU A 428 6.66 25.28 -2.01
CA GLU A 428 5.54 25.51 -1.09
C GLU A 428 4.21 25.08 -1.71
N ASN A 429 3.29 24.59 -0.87
CA ASN A 429 1.94 24.13 -1.26
C ASN A 429 1.88 22.94 -2.22
N LYS A 430 3.00 22.44 -2.76
CA LYS A 430 3.05 21.19 -3.51
C LYS A 430 2.80 19.99 -2.58
N GLN A 431 2.26 18.90 -3.14
CA GLN A 431 2.04 17.67 -2.37
C GLN A 431 3.38 16.97 -2.09
N PRO A 432 3.53 16.23 -0.96
CA PRO A 432 4.80 15.61 -0.59
C PRO A 432 5.46 14.76 -1.69
N HIS A 433 4.66 14.03 -2.47
CA HIS A 433 5.18 13.20 -3.55
C HIS A 433 5.73 14.00 -4.73
N ILE A 434 5.26 15.23 -4.95
CA ILE A 434 5.79 16.14 -5.98
C ILE A 434 7.12 16.72 -5.49
N ILE A 435 7.17 17.10 -4.20
CA ILE A 435 8.37 17.62 -3.54
C ILE A 435 9.49 16.57 -3.53
N ALA A 436 9.16 15.32 -3.23
CA ALA A 436 10.10 14.20 -3.29
C ALA A 436 10.68 14.00 -4.69
N ARG A 437 9.83 14.07 -5.72
CA ARG A 437 10.27 13.98 -7.13
C ARG A 437 11.08 15.19 -7.59
N ALA A 438 10.90 16.36 -6.97
CA ALA A 438 11.74 17.54 -7.21
C ALA A 438 13.14 17.41 -6.60
N GLY A 439 13.36 16.41 -5.73
CA GLY A 439 14.67 16.10 -5.16
C GLY A 439 14.82 16.44 -3.68
N LEU A 440 13.73 16.58 -2.92
CA LEU A 440 13.77 16.73 -1.46
C LEU A 440 13.25 15.45 -0.78
N ALA A 441 14.16 14.65 -0.23
CA ALA A 441 13.80 13.43 0.49
C ALA A 441 13.89 13.64 2.01
N ARG A 442 13.10 12.89 2.78
CA ARG A 442 13.10 12.94 4.25
C ARG A 442 13.03 11.57 4.89
N THR A 443 13.59 11.45 6.09
CA THR A 443 13.27 10.40 7.06
C THR A 443 12.28 10.94 8.10
N PHE A 444 11.96 10.13 9.11
CA PHE A 444 11.01 10.48 10.16
C PHE A 444 11.61 10.17 11.53
N GLN A 445 11.29 10.99 12.53
CA GLN A 445 11.69 10.74 13.91
C GLN A 445 11.34 9.32 14.35
N ASN A 446 10.06 8.94 14.26
CA ASN A 446 9.59 7.56 14.41
C ASN A 446 9.79 6.81 13.10
N LEU A 447 10.43 5.64 13.16
CA LEU A 447 10.66 4.78 11.99
C LEU A 447 9.34 4.47 11.25
N ARG A 448 9.32 4.76 9.94
CA ARG A 448 8.18 4.43 9.06
C ARG A 448 8.59 3.52 7.92
N VAL A 449 9.21 2.39 8.26
CA VAL A 449 9.63 1.36 7.31
C VAL A 449 8.42 0.54 6.85
N PHE A 450 8.39 0.14 5.58
CA PHE A 450 7.34 -0.74 5.05
C PHE A 450 7.60 -2.17 5.51
N SER A 451 6.95 -2.59 6.59
CA SER A 451 7.34 -3.77 7.39
C SER A 451 7.09 -5.08 6.66
N ASP A 452 5.98 -5.19 5.93
CA ASP A 452 5.61 -6.37 5.12
C ASP A 452 6.23 -6.32 3.70
N MET A 453 7.11 -5.37 3.45
CA MET A 453 7.91 -5.32 2.23
C MET A 453 9.34 -5.73 2.55
N THR A 454 9.99 -6.39 1.58
CA THR A 454 11.41 -6.70 1.70
C THR A 454 12.25 -5.42 1.74
N VAL A 455 13.46 -5.51 2.27
CA VAL A 455 14.43 -4.40 2.27
C VAL A 455 14.61 -3.83 0.86
N ARG A 456 14.76 -4.71 -0.14
CA ARG A 456 14.90 -4.29 -1.53
C ARG A 456 13.63 -3.65 -2.08
N GLU A 457 12.45 -4.14 -1.73
CA GLU A 457 11.18 -3.53 -2.14
C GLU A 457 10.99 -2.13 -1.53
N ASN A 458 11.40 -1.93 -0.26
CA ASN A 458 11.38 -0.63 0.41
C ASN A 458 12.17 0.41 -0.37
N VAL A 459 13.38 0.07 -0.80
CA VAL A 459 14.26 0.98 -1.53
C VAL A 459 13.81 1.12 -3.00
N LEU A 460 13.39 0.02 -3.63
CA LEU A 460 12.98 0.01 -5.03
C LEU A 460 11.74 0.87 -5.30
N VAL A 461 10.74 0.87 -4.40
CA VAL A 461 9.51 1.67 -4.62
C VAL A 461 9.81 3.17 -4.66
N ALA A 462 10.76 3.64 -3.84
CA ALA A 462 11.24 5.02 -3.85
C ALA A 462 12.03 5.35 -5.12
N ALA A 463 12.92 4.45 -5.55
CA ALA A 463 13.66 4.61 -6.79
C ALA A 463 12.73 4.66 -8.01
N GLU A 464 11.79 3.73 -8.10
CA GLU A 464 10.82 3.69 -9.18
C GLU A 464 9.94 4.93 -9.18
N ALA A 465 9.57 5.49 -8.02
CA ALA A 465 8.74 6.69 -7.95
C ALA A 465 9.38 7.93 -8.62
N CYS A 466 10.71 8.07 -8.52
CA CYS A 466 11.43 9.28 -8.94
C CYS A 466 12.37 9.10 -10.14
N ALA A 467 12.75 7.87 -10.50
CA ALA A 467 13.62 7.62 -11.65
C ALA A 467 12.87 7.78 -12.99
N ALA A 468 13.59 8.28 -14.00
CA ALA A 468 13.08 8.44 -15.37
C ALA A 468 12.74 7.09 -16.02
N ASP A 469 13.54 6.06 -15.75
CA ASP A 469 13.35 4.73 -16.29
C ASP A 469 13.67 3.62 -15.27
N LYS A 470 13.40 2.38 -15.69
CA LYS A 470 13.59 1.18 -14.86
C LYS A 470 15.06 0.85 -14.60
N ALA A 471 15.96 1.13 -15.54
CA ALA A 471 17.38 0.83 -15.38
C ALA A 471 17.98 1.73 -14.30
N LEU A 472 17.67 3.04 -14.34
CA LEU A 472 18.05 3.99 -13.32
C LEU A 472 17.44 3.63 -11.95
N ALA A 473 16.18 3.22 -11.89
CA ALA A 473 15.55 2.79 -10.65
C ALA A 473 16.28 1.60 -10.00
N VAL A 474 16.66 0.60 -10.81
CA VAL A 474 17.41 -0.57 -10.32
C VAL A 474 18.81 -0.18 -9.86
N TRP A 475 19.50 0.70 -10.61
CA TRP A 475 20.82 1.18 -10.22
C TRP A 475 20.77 1.94 -8.88
N ARG A 476 19.87 2.93 -8.74
CA ARG A 476 19.68 3.69 -7.48
C ARG A 476 19.34 2.79 -6.31
N THR A 477 18.55 1.75 -6.54
CA THR A 477 18.23 0.75 -5.51
C THR A 477 19.48 0.05 -5.01
N ASN A 478 20.32 -0.46 -5.93
CA ASN A 478 21.51 -1.20 -5.56
C ASN A 478 22.57 -0.29 -4.93
N ASP A 479 22.76 0.93 -5.45
CA ASP A 479 23.68 1.93 -4.90
C ASP A 479 23.30 2.31 -3.46
N ALA A 480 22.02 2.62 -3.22
CA ALA A 480 21.55 2.96 -1.87
C ALA A 480 21.67 1.79 -0.89
N LEU A 481 21.43 0.54 -1.33
CA LEU A 481 21.65 -0.63 -0.48
C LEU A 481 23.13 -0.80 -0.13
N ALA A 482 24.03 -0.60 -1.10
CA ALA A 482 25.47 -0.75 -0.90
C ALA A 482 26.06 0.31 0.03
N ARG A 483 25.68 1.57 -0.14
CA ARG A 483 26.13 2.68 0.73
C ARG A 483 25.79 2.48 2.20
N PHE A 484 24.76 1.69 2.50
CA PHE A 484 24.32 1.39 3.85
C PHE A 484 24.49 -0.10 4.25
N GLY A 485 25.23 -0.91 3.49
CA GLY A 485 25.58 -2.29 3.85
C GLY A 485 24.36 -3.22 3.97
N LEU A 486 23.35 -3.04 3.12
CA LEU A 486 22.06 -3.75 3.17
C LEU A 486 21.89 -4.80 2.06
N GLU A 487 22.92 -5.05 1.24
CA GLU A 487 22.83 -5.89 0.03
C GLU A 487 22.43 -7.33 0.36
N THR A 488 23.05 -7.91 1.39
CA THR A 488 22.79 -9.28 1.84
C THR A 488 21.41 -9.44 2.49
N LEU A 489 20.84 -8.33 2.98
CA LEU A 489 19.53 -8.29 3.66
C LEU A 489 18.37 -8.00 2.69
N GLY A 490 18.65 -7.73 1.42
CA GLY A 490 17.67 -7.27 0.43
C GLY A 490 16.39 -8.12 0.32
N HIS A 491 16.48 -9.42 0.59
CA HIS A 491 15.36 -10.38 0.51
C HIS A 491 14.57 -10.54 1.81
N ARG A 492 15.08 -10.05 2.95
CA ARG A 492 14.40 -10.14 4.25
C ARG A 492 13.30 -9.09 4.33
N LEU A 493 12.25 -9.40 5.09
CA LEU A 493 11.22 -8.42 5.46
C LEU A 493 11.86 -7.33 6.30
N ALA A 494 11.55 -6.08 5.99
CA ALA A 494 12.16 -4.97 6.71
C ALA A 494 11.66 -4.90 8.17
N GLY A 495 10.43 -5.37 8.43
CA GLY A 495 9.89 -5.46 9.78
C GLY A 495 10.64 -6.43 10.71
N SER A 496 11.29 -7.45 10.16
CA SER A 496 12.05 -8.46 10.95
C SER A 496 13.47 -8.04 11.32
N LEU A 497 13.92 -6.85 10.89
CA LEU A 497 15.27 -6.38 11.19
C LEU A 497 15.35 -5.69 12.56
N PRO A 498 16.52 -5.75 13.24
CA PRO A 498 16.82 -4.92 14.39
C PRO A 498 16.63 -3.43 14.11
N TYR A 499 16.42 -2.65 15.16
CA TYR A 499 16.11 -1.22 15.08
C TYR A 499 17.12 -0.41 14.25
N GLY A 500 18.42 -0.54 14.53
CA GLY A 500 19.47 0.18 13.78
C GLY A 500 19.46 -0.12 12.28
N GLN A 501 19.29 -1.39 11.90
CA GLN A 501 19.18 -1.78 10.49
C GLN A 501 17.91 -1.23 9.82
N ARG A 502 16.78 -1.17 10.53
CA ARG A 502 15.55 -0.53 10.01
C ARG A 502 15.75 0.96 9.73
N ARG A 503 16.52 1.66 10.58
CA ARG A 503 16.89 3.06 10.32
C ARG A 503 17.75 3.20 9.07
N LEU A 504 18.73 2.31 8.86
CA LEU A 504 19.51 2.29 7.63
C LEU A 504 18.64 2.06 6.37
N VAL A 505 17.63 1.16 6.46
CA VAL A 505 16.68 0.94 5.36
C VAL A 505 15.88 2.20 5.05
N GLU A 506 15.44 2.95 6.06
CA GLU A 506 14.72 4.21 5.88
C GLU A 506 15.58 5.27 5.17
N ILE A 507 16.85 5.40 5.56
CA ILE A 507 17.80 6.33 4.93
C ILE A 507 18.11 5.89 3.49
N ALA A 508 18.39 4.60 3.27
CA ALA A 508 18.63 4.05 1.93
C ALA A 508 17.42 4.26 1.00
N ARG A 509 16.20 4.08 1.53
CA ARG A 509 14.96 4.35 0.80
C ARG A 509 14.84 5.82 0.42
N ALA A 510 15.14 6.74 1.34
CA ALA A 510 15.13 8.17 1.06
C ALA A 510 16.18 8.54 -0.01
N LEU A 511 17.41 8.01 0.10
CA LEU A 511 18.48 8.22 -0.86
C LEU A 511 18.13 7.70 -2.27
N ALA A 512 17.44 6.56 -2.36
CA ALA A 512 17.09 5.96 -3.65
C ALA A 512 16.14 6.81 -4.51
N THR A 513 15.47 7.81 -3.93
CA THR A 513 14.73 8.82 -4.70
C THR A 513 15.63 9.68 -5.60
N GLY A 514 16.94 9.65 -5.39
CA GLY A 514 17.92 10.54 -6.03
C GLY A 514 17.77 11.99 -5.59
N PRO A 515 17.80 12.29 -4.27
CA PRO A 515 17.56 13.63 -3.77
C PRO A 515 18.73 14.58 -4.06
N ARG A 516 18.42 15.86 -4.24
CA ARG A 516 19.36 16.99 -4.12
C ARG A 516 19.58 17.37 -2.65
N PHE A 517 18.54 17.19 -1.83
CA PHE A 517 18.57 17.42 -0.39
C PHE A 517 17.95 16.26 0.38
N LEU A 518 18.64 15.81 1.43
CA LEU A 518 18.21 14.76 2.34
C LEU A 518 17.98 15.33 3.74
N LEU A 519 16.75 15.22 4.24
CA LEU A 519 16.35 15.66 5.57
C LEU A 519 16.34 14.47 6.52
N LEU A 520 17.17 14.53 7.56
CA LEU A 520 17.32 13.46 8.53
C LEU A 520 16.81 13.95 9.88
N ASP A 521 15.73 13.34 10.36
CA ASP A 521 15.08 13.68 11.63
C ASP A 521 15.48 12.66 12.70
N GLU A 522 16.40 13.06 13.59
CA GLU A 522 17.01 12.23 14.65
C GLU A 522 17.56 10.89 14.12
N PRO A 523 18.45 10.90 13.12
CA PRO A 523 18.96 9.68 12.49
C PRO A 523 19.70 8.74 13.46
N ALA A 524 20.35 9.28 14.51
CA ALA A 524 21.09 8.48 15.49
C ALA A 524 20.26 8.00 16.69
N ALA A 525 18.99 8.43 16.80
CA ALA A 525 18.15 8.09 17.95
C ALA A 525 17.95 6.58 18.08
N GLY A 526 18.29 6.02 19.25
CA GLY A 526 18.17 4.60 19.57
C GLY A 526 19.34 3.72 19.11
N MET A 527 20.41 4.32 18.59
CA MET A 527 21.66 3.63 18.24
C MET A 527 22.69 3.72 19.37
N ASN A 528 23.59 2.74 19.43
CA ASN A 528 24.74 2.82 20.32
C ASN A 528 25.84 3.75 19.73
N PRO A 529 26.84 4.19 20.53
CA PRO A 529 27.86 5.14 20.06
C PRO A 529 28.66 4.67 18.83
N ALA A 530 28.91 3.36 18.69
CA ALA A 530 29.63 2.80 17.55
C ALA A 530 28.78 2.86 16.27
N GLU A 531 27.51 2.46 16.37
CA GLU A 531 26.53 2.56 15.27
C GLU A 531 26.31 4.02 14.84
N THR A 532 26.21 4.94 15.80
CA THR A 532 26.11 6.39 15.53
C THR A 532 27.33 6.88 14.75
N LYS A 533 28.55 6.53 15.20
CA LYS A 533 29.79 6.92 14.52
C LYS A 533 29.85 6.36 13.10
N GLU A 534 29.45 5.10 12.91
CA GLU A 534 29.41 4.46 11.60
C GLU A 534 28.41 5.15 10.66
N LEU A 535 27.20 5.45 11.16
CA LEU A 535 26.19 6.18 10.39
C LEU A 535 26.69 7.55 9.96
N MET A 536 27.30 8.31 10.87
CA MET A 536 27.86 9.63 10.55
C MET A 536 28.96 9.54 9.50
N GLY A 537 29.86 8.54 9.60
CA GLY A 537 30.89 8.31 8.58
C GLY A 537 30.28 8.04 7.20
N ARG A 538 29.21 7.24 7.12
CA ARG A 538 28.49 6.95 5.88
C ARG A 538 27.80 8.20 5.29
N LEU A 539 27.23 9.07 6.14
CA LEU A 539 26.62 10.32 5.70
C LEU A 539 27.66 11.32 5.18
N ALA A 540 28.80 11.43 5.86
CA ALA A 540 29.91 12.27 5.41
C ALA A 540 30.48 11.78 4.06
N ALA A 541 30.67 10.46 3.91
CA ALA A 541 31.09 9.85 2.64
C ALA A 541 30.06 10.10 1.52
N LEU A 542 28.77 9.91 1.81
CA LEU A 542 27.70 10.20 0.86
C LEU A 542 27.74 11.65 0.35
N ARG A 543 27.86 12.62 1.26
CA ARG A 543 28.03 14.04 0.93
C ARG A 543 29.25 14.25 0.03
N ALA A 544 30.40 13.70 0.40
CA ALA A 544 31.66 13.87 -0.35
C ALA A 544 31.57 13.27 -1.77
N ASP A 545 30.99 12.09 -1.91
CA ASP A 545 30.88 11.38 -3.18
C ASP A 545 29.89 12.02 -4.17
N THR A 546 28.81 12.61 -3.65
CA THR A 546 27.62 12.93 -4.47
C THR A 546 27.26 14.41 -4.51
N GLY A 547 27.75 15.21 -3.55
CA GLY A 547 27.37 16.61 -3.40
C GLY A 547 25.94 16.82 -2.91
N VAL A 548 25.27 15.80 -2.36
CA VAL A 548 23.93 15.97 -1.77
C VAL A 548 23.99 16.92 -0.56
N GLY A 549 23.03 17.84 -0.45
CA GLY A 549 22.84 18.64 0.75
C GLY A 549 22.14 17.81 1.84
N ILE A 550 22.61 17.89 3.09
CA ILE A 550 22.00 17.16 4.19
C ILE A 550 21.51 18.16 5.24
N LEU A 551 20.24 18.10 5.62
CA LEU A 551 19.69 18.83 6.76
C LEU A 551 19.43 17.82 7.88
N VAL A 552 20.21 17.88 8.96
CA VAL A 552 20.10 16.95 10.09
C VAL A 552 19.48 17.65 11.29
N VAL A 553 18.47 17.02 11.89
CA VAL A 553 17.88 17.43 13.15
C VAL A 553 18.32 16.46 14.22
N GLU A 554 19.00 16.96 15.24
CA GLU A 554 19.49 16.16 16.37
C GLU A 554 19.33 16.92 17.68
N HIS A 555 19.25 16.17 18.77
CA HIS A 555 19.23 16.70 20.13
C HIS A 555 20.60 16.61 20.81
N ASP A 556 21.48 15.73 20.34
CA ASP A 556 22.86 15.66 20.79
C ASP A 556 23.68 16.82 20.18
N LEU A 557 23.98 17.81 21.03
CA LEU A 557 24.75 18.99 20.64
C LEU A 557 26.19 18.64 20.22
N HIS A 558 26.80 17.62 20.81
CA HIS A 558 28.16 17.23 20.44
C HIS A 558 28.16 16.60 19.04
N LEU A 559 27.21 15.71 18.78
CA LEU A 559 27.08 15.06 17.48
C LEU A 559 26.83 16.10 16.37
N ILE A 560 25.83 16.97 16.55
CA ILE A 560 25.45 17.93 15.52
C ILE A 560 26.54 18.98 15.27
N MET A 561 27.28 19.39 16.31
CA MET A 561 28.42 20.31 16.17
C MET A 561 29.59 19.66 15.44
N SER A 562 29.86 18.37 15.67
CA SER A 562 30.95 17.67 14.98
C SER A 562 30.66 17.39 13.50
N LEU A 563 29.38 17.27 13.13
CA LEU A 563 28.96 16.88 11.78
C LEU A 563 28.66 18.06 10.86
N SER A 564 28.10 19.15 11.39
CA SER A 564 27.50 20.21 10.58
C SER A 564 28.50 21.27 10.18
N ASP A 565 28.50 21.65 8.89
CA ASP A 565 29.24 22.82 8.40
C ASP A 565 28.57 24.13 8.85
N THR A 566 27.24 24.12 8.98
CA THR A 566 26.43 25.27 9.41
C THR A 566 25.29 24.78 10.31
N ILE A 567 24.99 25.52 11.36
CA ILE A 567 23.95 25.19 12.33
C ILE A 567 22.92 26.32 12.34
N VAL A 568 21.65 25.95 12.21
CA VAL A 568 20.48 26.82 12.39
C VAL A 568 19.85 26.52 13.74
N VAL A 569 19.68 27.54 14.57
CA VAL A 569 19.05 27.40 15.88
C VAL A 569 17.68 28.04 15.87
N ILE A 570 16.67 27.29 16.33
CA ILE A 570 15.30 27.77 16.48
C ILE A 570 14.89 27.69 17.95
N ASP A 571 14.20 28.74 18.41
CA ASP A 571 13.51 28.74 19.69
C ASP A 571 12.16 29.46 19.56
N ARG A 572 11.13 28.91 20.20
CA ARG A 572 9.75 29.45 20.19
C ARG A 572 9.23 29.86 18.80
N GLY A 573 9.51 29.03 17.80
CA GLY A 573 9.10 29.24 16.42
C GLY A 573 9.93 30.26 15.63
N LYS A 574 10.96 30.87 16.20
CA LYS A 574 11.83 31.86 15.55
C LYS A 574 13.25 31.36 15.41
N ARG A 575 13.92 31.76 14.33
CA ARG A 575 15.37 31.55 14.18
C ARG A 575 16.11 32.52 15.09
N ILE A 576 16.94 31.99 15.99
CA ILE A 576 17.72 32.79 16.94
C ILE A 576 19.19 32.93 16.54
N ALA A 577 19.76 31.94 15.85
CA ALA A 577 21.15 31.98 15.39
C ALA A 577 21.36 31.15 14.13
N VAL A 578 22.37 31.52 13.31
CA VAL A 578 22.90 30.72 12.19
C VAL A 578 24.41 30.93 12.12
N GLY A 579 25.20 29.86 12.04
CA GLY A 579 26.65 29.97 11.90
C GLY A 579 27.36 28.62 11.99
N THR A 580 28.69 28.64 12.10
CA THR A 580 29.50 27.44 12.38
C THR A 580 29.26 26.93 13.79
N ALA A 581 29.74 25.72 14.09
CA ALA A 581 29.65 25.13 15.42
C ALA A 581 30.21 26.05 16.53
N ASP A 582 31.38 26.67 16.30
CA ASP A 582 32.03 27.55 17.27
C ASP A 582 31.25 28.85 17.50
N ALA A 583 30.70 29.43 16.43
CA ALA A 583 29.87 30.63 16.51
C ALA A 583 28.58 30.35 17.29
N VAL A 584 27.89 29.25 16.99
CA VAL A 584 26.64 28.86 17.66
C VAL A 584 26.87 28.48 19.12
N ARG A 585 28.01 27.86 19.46
CA ARG A 585 28.34 27.46 20.84
C ARG A 585 28.55 28.65 21.77
N THR A 586 29.04 29.76 21.24
CA THR A 586 29.34 30.97 22.00
C THR A 586 28.23 32.02 21.95
N ASP A 587 27.19 31.79 21.15
CA ASP A 587 26.06 32.71 20.98
C ASP A 587 25.22 32.82 22.29
N PRO A 588 25.09 34.04 22.87
CA PRO A 588 24.34 34.24 24.10
C PRO A 588 22.85 33.87 24.01
N ALA A 589 22.22 34.07 22.85
CA ALA A 589 20.81 33.74 22.65
C ALA A 589 20.60 32.22 22.64
N VAL A 590 21.53 31.47 22.04
CA VAL A 590 21.55 30.01 22.05
C VAL A 590 21.74 29.48 23.47
N ILE A 591 22.74 29.99 24.20
CA ILE A 591 23.00 29.62 25.59
C ILE A 591 21.76 29.88 26.47
N SER A 592 21.14 31.05 26.33
CA SER A 592 19.93 31.43 27.07
C SER A 592 18.75 30.49 26.78
N ALA A 593 18.49 30.14 25.52
CA ALA A 593 17.40 29.25 25.12
C ALA A 593 17.53 27.84 25.74
N TYR A 594 18.76 27.31 25.80
CA TYR A 594 19.05 25.99 26.38
C TYR A 594 19.17 25.99 27.92
N LEU A 595 19.56 27.10 28.55
CA LEU A 595 19.60 27.23 30.02
C LEU A 595 18.22 27.52 30.62
N GLY A 596 17.41 28.36 29.95
CA GLY A 596 16.06 28.70 30.39
C GLY A 596 15.11 27.50 30.42
N SER A 597 15.33 26.52 29.54
CA SER A 597 14.57 25.26 29.47
C SER A 597 14.95 24.28 30.60
N LYS A 598 16.23 24.22 31.02
CA LYS A 598 16.64 23.43 32.21
C LYS A 598 16.01 23.97 33.51
N ARG A 599 15.96 25.30 33.69
CA ARG A 599 15.31 25.92 34.87
C ARG A 599 13.79 25.70 34.94
N MET A 600 13.10 25.49 33.81
CA MET A 600 11.67 25.14 33.82
C MET A 600 11.40 23.66 34.14
N GLY A 601 12.32 22.75 33.80
CA GLY A 601 12.25 21.34 34.22
C GLY A 601 12.46 21.18 35.73
N GLU A 602 13.40 21.93 36.31
CA GLU A 602 13.68 21.92 37.75
C GLU A 602 12.57 22.57 38.60
N LYS A 603 11.73 23.43 38.02
CA LYS A 603 10.55 23.99 38.73
C LYS A 603 9.44 22.97 39.00
N LYS A 604 9.51 21.75 38.45
CA LYS A 604 8.64 20.62 38.84
C LYS A 604 9.25 19.70 39.89
N THR A 605 10.46 19.98 40.36
CA THR A 605 11.13 19.18 41.39
C THR A 605 12.03 20.08 42.22
N GLN A 606 11.42 20.93 43.06
CA GLN A 606 12.15 21.60 44.14
C GLN A 606 11.75 20.98 45.47
N ILE A 607 12.63 20.10 46.00
CA ILE A 607 13.29 20.31 47.30
C ILE A 607 14.71 19.73 47.18
N GLY A 608 15.75 20.54 47.43
CA GLY A 608 17.12 20.07 47.66
C GLY A 608 18.19 20.79 46.83
N ALA A 609 18.86 21.76 47.44
CA ALA A 609 19.94 22.55 46.84
C ALA A 609 21.27 21.78 46.75
N SER A 610 22.02 21.96 45.65
CA SER A 610 23.47 22.27 45.61
C SER A 610 24.18 21.80 44.32
N SER A 611 25.12 22.63 43.86
CA SER A 611 26.21 22.37 42.90
C SER A 611 25.92 22.48 41.37
N VAL A 612 26.05 23.71 40.84
CA VAL A 612 26.16 23.98 39.39
C VAL A 612 27.58 24.42 38.99
N ALA A 613 28.51 24.54 39.94
CA ALA A 613 29.90 24.95 39.64
C ALA A 613 30.84 23.80 39.23
N GLN A 614 30.46 22.51 39.39
CA GLN A 614 31.38 21.38 39.18
C GLN A 614 31.32 20.71 37.80
N VAL A 615 30.29 20.96 36.98
CA VAL A 615 30.08 20.17 35.74
C VAL A 615 30.74 20.77 34.49
N ILE A 616 31.16 22.04 34.53
CA ILE A 616 31.72 22.72 33.34
C ILE A 616 33.26 22.85 33.39
N GLY A 617 33.90 22.63 34.56
CA GLY A 617 35.33 22.88 34.76
C GLY A 617 36.28 21.68 34.74
N ALA A 618 35.82 20.43 34.71
CA ALA A 618 36.69 19.26 34.87
C ALA A 618 36.58 18.26 33.71
N ARG A 619 37.25 18.59 32.60
CA ARG A 619 37.89 17.63 31.67
C ARG A 619 38.83 18.39 30.72
N VAL A 620 39.79 19.06 31.35
CA VAL A 620 41.11 19.34 30.76
C VAL A 620 42.12 18.65 31.68
N SER A 621 42.44 17.40 31.31
CA SER A 621 43.64 16.64 31.66
C SER A 621 43.58 15.34 30.88
#